data_AF-A0A2U1JNB2-F1
#
_entry.id   AF-A0A2U1JNB2-F1
#
_cell.length_a   1.000
_cell.length_b   1.000
_cell.length_c   1.000
_cell.angle_alpha   90.00
_cell.angle_beta   90.00
_cell.angle_gamma   90.00
#
_symmetry.space_group_name_H-M   'P 1'
#
loop_
_entity.id
_entity.type
_entity.pdbx_description
1 polymer ?
#
loop_
_entity_poly.entity_id
_entity_poly.type
_entity_poly.pdbx_seq_one_letter_code
_entity_poly.pdbx_strand_id
1 'polypeptide(L)' 'MFYFNDDGSLCALRYNRWKVHFQIQEHHGIEVWSKPWTQLRVPMIIDLQGDPFERAEHDSEDYPHWLMEHIFY' A
#
# COMPACT_ATOMS: atom_id res chain seq x y z
N MET A 1 12.85 4.27 3.41
CA MET A 1 12.08 5.36 4.04
C MET A 1 10.85 4.77 4.68
N PHE A 2 10.56 5.11 5.93
CA PHE A 2 9.38 4.66 6.66
C PHE A 2 8.31 5.76 6.62
N TYR A 3 7.04 5.36 6.53
CA TYR A 3 5.88 6.26 6.52
C TYR A 3 5.00 5.91 7.70
N PHE A 4 4.71 6.92 8.52
CA PHE A 4 3.86 6.79 9.71
C PHE A 4 2.61 7.67 9.55
N ASN A 5 1.49 7.23 10.12
CA ASN A 5 0.31 8.07 10.26
C ASN A 5 0.42 8.96 11.52
N ASP A 6 -0.60 9.80 11.69
CA ASP A 6 -0.79 10.70 12.83
C ASP A 6 -0.91 9.97 14.18
N ASP A 7 -1.40 8.73 14.18
CA ASP A 7 -1.43 7.84 15.35
C ASP A 7 -0.05 7.21 15.69
N GLY A 8 0.98 7.44 14.87
CA GLY A 8 2.32 6.88 15.04
C GLY A 8 2.48 5.42 14.60
N SER A 9 1.48 4.85 13.93
CA SER A 9 1.54 3.51 13.35
C SER A 9 2.32 3.51 12.03
N LEU A 10 3.05 2.42 11.76
CA LEU A 10 3.79 2.25 10.50
C LEU A 10 2.83 1.89 9.36
N CYS A 11 2.63 2.82 8.43
CA CYS A 11 1.71 2.62 7.30
C CYS A 11 2.40 2.01 6.09
N ALA A 12 3.65 2.42 5.81
CA ALA A 12 4.38 1.90 4.66
C ALA A 12 5.91 1.95 4.85
N LEU A 13 6.59 1.11 4.07
CA LEU A 13 8.04 1.09 3.92
C LEU A 13 8.38 1.21 2.44
N ARG A 14 9.25 2.16 2.10
CA ARG A 14 9.91 2.21 0.80
C ARG A 14 11.36 1.75 0.91
N TYR A 15 11.73 0.79 0.07
CA TYR A 15 13.09 0.31 -0.08
C TYR A 15 13.46 0.23 -1.56
N ASN A 16 14.40 1.07 -2.00
CA ASN A 16 14.79 1.19 -3.40
C ASN A 16 13.56 1.48 -4.30
N ARG A 17 13.30 0.59 -5.27
CA ARG A 17 12.13 0.66 -6.18
C ARG A 17 10.82 0.19 -5.53
N TRP A 18 10.91 -0.57 -4.43
CA TRP A 18 9.74 -1.19 -3.82
C TRP A 18 9.12 -0.30 -2.76
N LYS A 19 7.79 -0.24 -2.75
CA LYS A 19 6.99 0.33 -1.68
C LYS A 19 6.02 -0.73 -1.17
N VAL A 20 5.98 -0.91 0.15
CA VAL A 20 5.14 -1.89 0.83
C VAL A 20 4.19 -1.14 1.76
N HIS A 21 2.90 -1.35 1.59
CA HIS A 21 1.85 -0.80 2.45
C HIS A 21 1.33 -1.86 3.43
N PHE A 22 1.29 -1.48 4.69
CA PHE A 22 0.65 -2.24 5.78
C PHE A 22 -0.73 -1.67 6.11
N GLN A 23 -0.94 -0.39 5.81
CA GLN A 23 -2.20 0.31 5.98
C GLN A 23 -2.46 1.20 4.76
N ILE A 24 -3.73 1.31 4.38
CA ILE A 24 -4.19 2.18 3.30
C ILE A 24 -5.31 3.10 3.78
N GLN A 25 -5.40 4.27 3.16
CA GLN A 25 -6.49 5.20 3.37
C GLN A 25 -7.42 5.12 2.16
N GLU A 26 -8.58 4.49 2.33
CA GLU A 26 -9.55 4.26 1.25
C GLU A 26 -10.50 5.46 1.06
N HIS A 27 -10.48 6.42 1.99
CA HIS A 27 -11.38 7.56 1.99
C HIS A 27 -10.75 8.82 1.42
N HIS A 28 -11.59 9.74 0.94
CA HIS A 28 -11.17 10.99 0.32
C HIS A 28 -11.79 12.22 1.01
N GLY A 29 -11.13 13.37 0.87
CA GLY A 29 -11.63 14.64 1.41
C GLY A 29 -11.63 14.68 2.94
N ILE A 30 -12.71 15.18 3.55
CA ILE A 30 -12.82 15.30 5.02
C ILE A 30 -12.85 13.94 5.72
N GLU A 31 -13.25 12.88 5.00
CA GLU A 31 -13.37 11.54 5.57
C GLU A 31 -12.01 10.94 5.97
N VAL A 32 -10.92 11.39 5.36
CA VAL A 32 -9.54 10.99 5.74
C VAL A 32 -9.25 11.31 7.21
N TRP A 33 -9.93 12.32 7.77
CA TRP A 33 -9.74 12.79 9.14
C TRP A 33 -10.73 12.15 10.13
N SER A 34 -11.83 11.59 9.64
CA SER A 34 -12.89 11.04 10.49
C SER A 34 -12.96 9.53 10.48
N LYS A 35 -12.35 8.88 9.47
CA LYS A 35 -12.38 7.43 9.30
C LYS A 35 -10.99 6.82 9.51
N PRO A 36 -10.94 5.62 10.14
CA PRO A 36 -9.68 4.93 10.38
C PRO A 36 -9.04 4.47 9.07
N TRP A 37 -7.73 4.26 9.11
CA TRP A 37 -7.02 3.56 8.06
C TRP A 37 -7.44 2.08 8.02
N THR A 38 -7.45 1.50 6.82
CA THR A 38 -7.69 0.07 6.63
C THR A 38 -6.38 -0.69 6.82
N GLN A 39 -6.31 -1.53 7.84
CA GLN A 39 -5.14 -2.37 8.10
C GLN A 39 -5.17 -3.62 7.21
N LEU A 40 -4.08 -3.83 6.46
CA LEU A 40 -3.96 -4.95 5.54
C LEU A 40 -3.41 -6.19 6.26
N ARG A 41 -4.04 -7.34 6.02
CA ARG A 41 -3.51 -8.66 6.46
C ARG A 41 -2.38 -9.14 5.56
N VAL A 42 -2.50 -8.83 4.27
CA VAL A 42 -1.53 -9.12 3.24
C VAL A 42 -0.99 -7.77 2.79
N PRO A 43 0.30 -7.45 3.02
CA PRO A 43 0.85 -6.17 2.63
C PRO A 43 0.74 -5.96 1.12
N MET A 44 0.36 -4.76 0.70
CA MET A 44 0.34 -4.41 -0.71
C MET A 44 1.75 -4.00 -1.14
N ILE A 45 2.25 -4.55 -2.24
CA ILE A 45 3.62 -4.35 -2.75
C ILE A 45 3.56 -3.63 -4.10
N ILE A 46 4.31 -2.56 -4.25
CA ILE A 46 4.31 -1.70 -5.44
C ILE A 46 5.74 -1.53 -5.95
N ASP A 47 5.93 -1.68 -7.27
CA ASP A 47 7.16 -1.31 -7.96
C ASP A 47 7.07 0.14 -8.48
N LEU A 48 7.64 1.10 -7.74
CA LEU A 48 7.62 2.52 -8.11
C LEU A 48 8.41 2.86 -9.38
N GLN A 49 9.27 1.95 -9.86
CA GLN A 49 9.94 2.18 -11.16
C GLN A 49 9.01 1.86 -12.34
N GLY A 50 8.16 0.84 -12.23
CA GLY A 50 7.18 0.48 -13.25
C GLY A 50 5.86 1.24 -13.10
N ASP A 51 5.44 1.48 -11.86
CA ASP A 51 4.18 2.11 -11.48
C ASP A 51 4.43 3.25 -10.48
N PRO A 52 4.92 4.41 -10.94
CA PRO A 52 5.20 5.55 -10.08
C PRO A 52 3.94 6.19 -9.48
N PHE A 53 2.75 5.84 -9.97
CA PHE A 53 1.47 6.39 -9.52
C PHE A 53 0.66 5.42 -8.66
N GLU A 54 1.20 4.25 -8.33
CA GLU A 54 0.61 3.32 -7.37
C GLU A 54 -0.79 2.84 -7.80
N ARG A 55 -0.97 2.56 -9.09
CA ARG A 55 -2.27 2.22 -9.71
C ARG A 55 -2.46 0.74 -10.00
N ALA A 56 -1.41 -0.08 -9.92
CA ALA A 56 -1.46 -1.48 -10.31
C ALA A 56 -2.55 -2.28 -9.57
N GLU A 57 -2.86 -1.95 -8.32
CA GLU A 57 -3.93 -2.63 -7.56
C GLU A 57 -5.32 -2.41 -8.17
N HIS A 58 -5.57 -1.25 -8.78
CA HIS A 58 -6.86 -0.91 -9.39
C HIS A 58 -6.91 -1.19 -10.89
N ASP A 59 -5.81 -0.92 -11.60
CA ASP A 59 -5.76 -0.91 -13.06
C ASP A 59 -5.21 -2.21 -13.67
N SER A 60 -4.61 -3.11 -12.87
CA SER A 60 -4.07 -4.38 -13.35
C SER A 60 -4.98 -5.56 -13.02
N GLU A 61 -5.28 -6.38 -14.02
CA GLU A 61 -6.08 -7.60 -13.88
C GLU A 61 -5.35 -8.71 -13.10
N ASP A 62 -4.02 -8.79 -13.24
CA ASP A 62 -3.20 -9.91 -12.74
C ASP A 62 -2.39 -9.56 -11.48
N TYR A 63 -2.62 -8.38 -10.89
CA TYR A 63 -1.93 -7.95 -9.68
C TYR A 63 -2.09 -8.92 -8.50
N PRO A 64 -3.29 -9.46 -8.20
CA PRO A 64 -3.45 -10.41 -7.10
C PRO A 64 -2.64 -11.70 -7.29
N HIS A 65 -2.56 -12.22 -8.52
CA HIS A 65 -1.77 -13.42 -8.83
C HIS A 65 -0.28 -13.13 -8.61
N TRP A 66 0.23 -12.05 -9.21
CA TRP A 66 1.61 -11.61 -9.03
C TRP A 66 1.96 -11.43 -7.55
N LEU A 67 1.09 -10.78 -6.76
CA LEU A 67 1.32 -10.56 -5.34
C LEU A 67 1.48 -11.88 -4.58
N MET A 68 0.64 -12.87 -4.86
CA MET A 68 0.71 -14.19 -4.20
C MET A 68 1.99 -14.95 -4.53
N GLU A 69 2.56 -14.78 -5.73
CA GLU A 69 3.86 -15.37 -6.09
C GLU A 69 5.03 -14.72 -5.34
N HIS A 70 4.87 -13.47 -4.88
CA HIS A 70 5.92 -12.67 -4.25
C HIS A 70 5.79 -12.58 -2.72
N ILE A 71 4.68 -13.07 -2.15
CA ILE A 71 4.50 -13.21 -0.71
C ILE A 71 4.85 -14.65 -0.33
N PHE A 72 6.06 -14.81 0.19
CA PHE A 72 6.50 -16.07 0.79
C PHE A 72 5.77 -16.25 2.13
N TYR A 73 4.95 -17.30 2.23
CA TYR A 73 4.40 -17.79 3.51
C TYR A 73 5.41 -18.68 4.22
#